data_AF-A0A1V6YPB5-F1
#
_entry.id   AF-A0A1V6YPB5-F1
#
_cell.length_a   1.000
_cell.length_b   1.000
_cell.length_c   1.000
_cell.angle_alpha   90.00
_cell.angle_beta   90.00
_cell.angle_gamma   90.00
#
_symmetry.space_group_name_H-M   'P 1'
#
loop_
_entity.id
_entity.type
_entity.pdbx_description
1 polymer ?
#
loop_
_entity_poly.entity_id
_entity_poly.type
_entity_poly.pdbx_seq_one_letter_code
_entity_poly.pdbx_strand_id
1 'polypeptide(L)'
;MPSLPHIGSLGQIDKFTWDVTRRPLTMNMNELVRIEGLPQSKLPDLNAAFDTSSSYMEALASINIEHSVHQRNDSVKSADDCRRKFVARQLFRKLARENKLTNPLLE
;
A
#
# COMPACT_ATOMS: atom_id res chain seq x y z
N MET A 1 -18.02 17.50 12.44
CA MET A 1 -16.68 16.88 12.29
C MET A 1 -16.34 16.92 10.81
N PRO A 2 -15.18 17.44 10.40
CA PRO A 2 -14.76 17.31 9.01
C PRO A 2 -14.61 15.83 8.67
N SER A 3 -15.22 15.38 7.57
CA SER A 3 -15.00 14.05 7.00
C SER A 3 -13.78 14.09 6.08
N LEU A 4 -12.99 13.03 6.11
CA LEU A 4 -11.88 12.80 5.19
C LEU A 4 -12.30 11.64 4.28
N PRO A 5 -12.99 11.93 3.16
CA PRO A 5 -13.68 10.89 2.38
C PRO A 5 -12.73 9.95 1.63
N HIS A 6 -11.48 10.36 1.40
CA HIS A 6 -10.53 9.61 0.60
C HIS A 6 -9.13 9.61 1.24
N ILE A 7 -8.43 8.50 1.07
CA ILE A 7 -7.02 8.35 1.40
C ILE A 7 -6.22 8.46 0.11
N GLY A 8 -5.37 9.49 0.02
CA GLY A 8 -4.60 9.78 -1.19
C GLY A 8 -3.77 11.03 -1.04
N SER A 9 -3.23 11.52 -2.15
CA SER A 9 -2.58 12.83 -2.23
C SER A 9 -3.44 13.81 -3.02
N LEU A 10 -3.29 15.09 -2.68
CA LEU A 10 -3.99 16.18 -3.34
C LEU A 10 -3.51 16.30 -4.80
N GLY A 11 -4.47 16.44 -5.69
CA GLY A 11 -4.27 16.88 -7.06
C GLY A 11 -5.15 18.09 -7.34
N GLN A 12 -4.62 18.99 -8.15
CA GLN A 12 -5.32 20.19 -8.57
C GLN A 12 -6.31 19.85 -9.69
N ILE A 13 -7.59 20.15 -9.50
CA ILE A 13 -8.63 19.97 -10.53
C ILE A 13 -8.71 21.22 -11.41
N ASP A 14 -8.70 22.40 -10.79
CA ASP A 14 -8.72 23.70 -11.46
C ASP A 14 -7.89 24.74 -10.68
N LYS A 15 -7.93 26.02 -11.08
CA LYS A 15 -7.08 27.08 -10.49
C LYS A 15 -7.22 27.24 -8.97
N PHE A 16 -8.35 26.89 -8.36
CA PHE A 16 -8.59 27.08 -6.92
C PHE A 16 -9.18 25.85 -6.22
N THR A 17 -9.50 24.79 -6.96
CA THR A 17 -10.07 23.55 -6.42
C THR A 17 -9.04 22.44 -6.37
N TRP A 18 -8.92 21.83 -5.20
CA TRP A 18 -8.07 20.67 -4.93
C TRP A 18 -8.92 19.52 -4.44
N ASP A 19 -8.55 18.31 -4.83
CA ASP A 19 -9.19 17.09 -4.36
C ASP A 19 -8.19 15.94 -4.26
N VAL A 20 -8.55 14.89 -3.53
CA VAL A 20 -7.74 13.67 -3.36
C VAL A 20 -7.90 12.78 -4.58
N THR A 21 -7.04 12.97 -5.58
CA THR A 21 -7.16 12.34 -6.91
C THR A 21 -6.00 11.41 -7.25
N ARG A 22 -5.03 11.30 -6.36
CA ARG A 22 -3.77 10.57 -6.61
C ARG A 22 -3.45 9.64 -5.46
N ARG A 23 -2.59 8.66 -5.73
CA ARG A 23 -2.14 7.72 -4.70
C ARG A 23 -1.49 8.41 -3.51
N PRO A 24 -1.56 7.81 -2.32
CA PRO A 24 -0.84 8.29 -1.15
C PRO A 24 0.66 8.46 -1.43
N LEU A 25 1.22 9.58 -0.99
CA LEU A 25 2.67 9.83 -1.03
C LEU A 25 3.22 9.58 0.37
N THR A 26 3.62 8.33 0.63
CA THR A 26 4.15 7.94 1.94
C THR A 26 5.66 7.79 1.90
N MET A 27 6.31 8.06 3.04
CA MET A 27 7.75 7.79 3.21
C MET A 27 8.06 6.32 2.91
N ASN A 28 7.21 5.39 3.35
CA ASN A 28 7.37 3.97 3.07
C ASN A 28 7.45 3.69 1.56
N MET A 29 6.48 4.16 0.76
CA MET A 29 6.51 3.97 -0.70
C MET A 29 7.75 4.58 -1.36
N ASN A 30 8.21 5.72 -0.86
CA ASN A 30 9.44 6.36 -1.34
C ASN A 30 10.68 5.46 -1.08
N GLU A 31 10.80 4.92 0.14
CA GLU A 31 11.94 4.05 0.49
C GLU A 31 11.89 2.68 -0.19
N LEU A 32 10.70 2.11 -0.42
CA LEU A 32 10.54 0.89 -1.22
C LEU A 32 11.18 1.04 -2.61
N VAL A 33 10.99 2.19 -3.25
CA VAL A 33 11.57 2.47 -4.58
C VAL A 33 13.05 2.83 -4.48
N ARG A 34 13.40 3.76 -3.58
CA ARG A 34 14.75 4.33 -3.49
C ARG A 34 15.80 3.35 -2.95
N ILE A 35 15.47 2.61 -1.89
CA ILE A 35 16.41 1.75 -1.18
C ILE A 35 16.18 0.29 -1.55
N GLU A 36 14.93 -0.15 -1.54
CA GLU A 36 14.62 -1.58 -1.66
C GLU A 36 14.50 -2.06 -3.12
N GLY A 37 14.53 -1.13 -4.08
CA GLY A 37 14.60 -1.42 -5.51
C GLY A 37 13.29 -1.90 -6.12
N LEU A 38 12.15 -1.66 -5.45
CA LEU A 38 10.83 -1.97 -5.99
C LEU A 38 10.56 -1.09 -7.23
N PRO A 39 10.18 -1.67 -8.39
CA PRO A 39 9.83 -0.87 -9.55
C PRO A 39 8.64 0.05 -9.25
N GLN A 40 8.70 1.31 -9.69
CA GLN A 40 7.63 2.29 -9.46
C GLN A 40 6.28 1.84 -10.07
N SER A 41 6.31 0.99 -11.10
CA SER A 41 5.13 0.37 -11.73
C SER A 41 4.41 -0.64 -10.83
N LYS A 42 5.02 -1.06 -9.71
CA LYS A 42 4.43 -1.97 -8.71
C LYS A 42 3.75 -1.25 -7.55
N LEU A 43 3.94 0.06 -7.43
CA LEU A 43 3.15 0.89 -6.53
C LEU A 43 1.70 1.00 -7.05
N PRO A 44 0.73 1.42 -6.21
CA PRO A 44 -0.63 1.69 -6.66
C PRO A 44 -0.63 2.64 -7.86
N ASP A 45 -1.65 2.55 -8.73
CA ASP A 45 -1.75 3.46 -9.87
C ASP A 45 -1.62 4.92 -9.44
N LEU A 46 -1.03 5.76 -10.27
CA LEU A 46 -0.77 7.16 -9.93
C LEU A 46 -2.05 7.91 -9.53
N ASN A 47 -3.19 7.52 -10.10
CA ASN A 47 -4.50 8.11 -9.86
C ASN A 47 -5.35 7.30 -8.86
N ALA A 48 -4.77 6.32 -8.15
CA ALA A 48 -5.49 5.51 -7.18
C ALA A 48 -5.70 6.27 -5.86
N ALA A 49 -6.85 6.89 -5.68
CA ALA A 49 -7.35 7.27 -4.36
C ALA A 49 -8.17 6.12 -3.75
N PHE A 50 -8.29 6.07 -2.43
CA PHE A 50 -8.99 5.00 -1.72
C PHE A 50 -10.14 5.56 -0.89
N ASP A 51 -11.35 5.07 -1.13
CA ASP A 51 -12.57 5.53 -0.44
C ASP A 51 -12.68 4.99 0.99
N THR A 52 -11.95 3.92 1.31
CA THR A 52 -12.03 3.24 2.60
C THR A 52 -10.67 2.88 3.16
N SER A 53 -10.60 2.73 4.49
CA SER A 53 -9.40 2.23 5.16
C SER A 53 -9.05 0.81 4.71
N SER A 54 -10.05 -0.04 4.47
CA SER A 54 -9.87 -1.43 4.02
C SER A 54 -9.25 -1.51 2.64
N SER A 55 -9.75 -0.73 1.67
CA SER A 55 -9.20 -0.71 0.31
C SER A 55 -7.75 -0.22 0.29
N TYR A 56 -7.43 0.79 1.11
CA TYR A 56 -6.05 1.23 1.29
C TYR A 56 -5.17 0.15 1.95
N MET A 57 -5.67 -0.55 2.97
CA MET A 57 -4.94 -1.62 3.64
C MET A 57 -4.67 -2.82 2.72
N GLU A 58 -5.62 -3.18 1.86
CA GLU A 58 -5.41 -4.21 0.84
C GLU A 58 -4.32 -3.79 -0.17
N ALA A 59 -4.30 -2.51 -0.58
CA ALA A 59 -3.25 -2.00 -1.45
C ALA A 59 -1.87 -2.11 -0.79
N LEU A 60 -1.74 -1.71 0.48
CA LEU A 60 -0.50 -1.88 1.25
C LEU A 60 -0.08 -3.34 1.36
N ALA A 61 -1.03 -4.25 1.63
CA ALA A 61 -0.76 -5.67 1.69
C ALA A 61 -0.27 -6.24 0.34
N SER A 62 -0.82 -5.75 -0.77
CA SER A 62 -0.41 -6.14 -2.12
C SER A 62 1.00 -5.64 -2.46
N ILE A 63 1.34 -4.40 -2.08
CA ILE A 63 2.70 -3.86 -2.20
C ILE A 63 3.70 -4.70 -1.40
N ASN A 64 3.34 -5.15 -0.19
CA ASN A 64 4.21 -6.01 0.62
C ASN A 64 4.54 -7.34 -0.07
N ILE A 65 3.60 -7.90 -0.85
CA ILE A 65 3.85 -9.10 -1.66
C ILE A 65 4.79 -8.77 -2.82
N GLU A 66 4.53 -7.68 -3.55
CA GLU A 66 5.40 -7.24 -4.64
C GLU A 66 6.83 -6.96 -4.15
N HIS A 67 6.99 -6.29 -3.01
CA HIS A 67 8.29 -6.11 -2.38
C HIS A 67 8.94 -7.46 -2.04
N SER A 68 8.20 -8.44 -1.51
CA SER A 68 8.75 -9.78 -1.25
C SER A 68 9.33 -10.47 -2.49
N VAL A 69 8.82 -10.16 -3.68
CA VAL A 69 9.31 -10.72 -4.95
C VAL A 69 10.55 -9.96 -5.46
N HIS A 70 10.60 -8.64 -5.22
CA HIS A 70 11.64 -7.76 -5.78
C HIS A 70 12.75 -7.39 -4.77
N GLN A 71 12.63 -7.84 -3.51
CA GLN A 71 13.56 -7.52 -2.42
C GLN A 71 15.01 -7.90 -2.78
N ARG A 72 15.94 -6.97 -2.53
CA ARG A 72 17.39 -7.12 -2.77
C ARG A 72 18.14 -7.30 -1.44
N ASN A 73 19.47 -7.11 -1.46
CA ASN A 73 20.32 -6.91 -0.28
C ASN A 73 20.29 -8.03 0.77
N ASP A 74 20.34 -9.30 0.33
CA ASP A 74 20.31 -10.48 1.22
C ASP A 74 19.16 -10.46 2.24
N SER A 75 18.03 -9.88 1.84
CA SER A 75 16.80 -9.81 2.65
C SER A 75 16.23 -11.19 2.98
N VAL A 76 16.63 -12.24 2.25
CA VAL A 76 16.33 -13.64 2.53
C VAL A 76 17.61 -14.36 2.95
N LYS A 77 17.59 -14.98 4.13
CA LYS A 77 18.77 -15.68 4.68
C LYS A 77 18.76 -17.19 4.39
N SER A 78 17.59 -17.77 4.11
CA SER A 78 17.43 -19.19 3.79
C SER A 78 16.09 -19.46 3.10
N ALA A 79 15.91 -20.69 2.57
CA ALA A 79 14.62 -21.11 2.02
C ALA A 79 13.49 -21.08 3.07
N ASP A 80 13.78 -21.46 4.31
CA ASP A 80 12.81 -21.42 5.41
C ASP A 80 12.45 -19.98 5.81
N ASP A 81 13.43 -19.07 5.83
CA ASP A 81 13.20 -17.64 6.06
C ASP A 81 12.32 -17.04 4.95
N CYS A 82 12.61 -17.39 3.69
CA CYS A 82 11.78 -17.01 2.54
C CYS A 82 10.34 -17.48 2.71
N ARG A 83 10.15 -18.78 3.00
CA ARG A 83 8.82 -19.39 3.18
C ARG A 83 8.05 -18.70 4.30
N ARG A 84 8.69 -18.46 5.45
CA ARG A 84 8.06 -17.79 6.59
C ARG A 84 7.60 -16.38 6.23
N LYS A 85 8.48 -15.59 5.61
CA LYS A 85 8.18 -14.21 5.19
C LYS A 85 7.05 -14.16 4.16
N PHE A 86 7.10 -15.03 3.16
CA PHE A 86 6.08 -15.12 2.13
C PHE A 86 4.72 -15.50 2.71
N VAL A 87 4.66 -16.56 3.53
CA VAL A 87 3.41 -17.01 4.18
C VAL A 87 2.84 -15.92 5.09
N ALA A 88 3.66 -15.26 5.91
CA ALA A 88 3.20 -14.18 6.78
C ALA A 88 2.55 -13.03 5.98
N ARG A 89 3.16 -12.63 4.86
CA ARG A 89 2.61 -11.58 3.99
C ARG A 89 1.33 -12.01 3.28
N GLN A 90 1.22 -13.27 2.87
CA GLN A 90 -0.01 -13.81 2.28
C GLN A 90 -1.16 -13.87 3.30
N LEU A 91 -0.87 -14.28 4.53
CA LEU A 91 -1.85 -14.26 5.62
C LEU A 91 -2.30 -12.82 5.94
N PHE A 92 -1.37 -11.87 5.98
CA PHE A 92 -1.69 -10.45 6.16
C PHE A 92 -2.60 -9.94 5.05
N ARG A 93 -2.29 -10.24 3.78
CA ARG A 93 -3.14 -9.87 2.64
C ARG A 93 -4.52 -10.53 2.67
N LYS A 94 -4.61 -11.78 3.13
CA LYS A 94 -5.90 -12.44 3.36
C LYS A 94 -6.74 -11.70 4.40
N LEU A 95 -6.15 -11.33 5.54
CA LEU A 95 -6.85 -10.57 6.57
C LEU A 95 -7.28 -9.18 6.06
N ALA A 96 -6.45 -8.52 5.26
CA ALA A 96 -6.79 -7.25 4.63
C ALA A 96 -8.03 -7.37 3.74
N ARG A 97 -8.06 -8.39 2.87
CA ARG A 97 -9.19 -8.69 1.97
C ARG A 97 -10.48 -9.07 2.68
N GLU A 98 -10.36 -9.68 3.85
CA GLU A 98 -11.48 -10.04 4.70
C GLU A 98 -11.93 -8.87 5.60
N ASN A 99 -11.36 -7.66 5.43
CA ASN A 99 -11.61 -6.46 6.24
C ASN A 99 -11.42 -6.71 7.75
N LYS A 100 -10.51 -7.62 8.10
CA LYS A 100 -10.19 -7.99 9.49
C LYS A 100 -9.08 -7.15 10.10
N LEU A 101 -8.53 -6.21 9.35
CA LEU A 101 -7.47 -5.29 9.77
C LEU A 101 -7.98 -3.89 10.10
N THR A 102 -9.27 -3.65 9.87
CA THR A 102 -9.96 -2.37 10.00
C THR A 102 -11.26 -2.60 10.76
N ASN A 103 -11.90 -1.52 11.21
CA ASN A 103 -13.24 -1.61 11.79
C ASN A 103 -14.27 -1.21 10.72
N PRO A 104 -15.09 -2.14 10.20
CA PRO A 104 -16.08 -1.84 9.16
C PRO A 104 -17.10 -0.78 9.58
N LEU A 105 -17.31 -0.56 10.88
CA LEU A 105 -18.24 0.44 11.41
C LEU A 105 -17.68 1.87 11.37
N LEU A 106 -16.39 2.02 11.06
CA LEU A 106 -15.69 3.31 10.98
C LEU A 106 -15.27 3.65 9.54
N GLU A 107 -15.76 2.89 8.56
CA GLU A 107 -15.59 3.21 7.14
C GLU A 107 -16.65 4.19 6.63
#